data_AF-A0A1I5S8Z2-F1
#
_entry.id   AF-A0A1I5S8Z2-F1
#
_cell.length_a   1.000
_cell.length_b   1.000
_cell.length_c   1.000
_cell.angle_alpha   90.00
_cell.angle_beta   90.00
_cell.angle_gamma   90.00
#
_symmetry.space_group_name_H-M   'P 1'
#
loop_
_entity.id
_entity.type
_entity.pdbx_description
1 polymer ?
#
loop_
_entity_poly.entity_id
_entity_poly.type
_entity_poly.pdbx_seq_one_letter_code
_entity_poly.pdbx_strand_id
1 'polypeptide(L)'
;MLRTAVRRAADESATTNEFLDRLRGEELLVKLRYSQIVHGQITGYAIAFAPEHDGEEPTWYPGSRLADDLSLSRLRQRWATPLAHREPTADHGELTPEERQAF
;
A
#
# COMPACT_ATOMS: atom_id res chain seq x y z
N MET A 1 -4.63 -8.63 11.11
CA MET A 1 -5.90 -8.03 10.69
C MET A 1 -5.71 -6.94 9.65
N LEU A 2 -5.00 -5.84 9.94
CA LEU A 2 -4.81 -4.72 9.00
C LEU A 2 -4.29 -5.17 7.62
N ARG A 3 -3.20 -5.93 7.57
CA ARG A 3 -2.66 -6.47 6.30
C ARG A 3 -3.69 -7.24 5.48
N THR A 4 -4.53 -8.05 6.14
CA THR A 4 -5.54 -8.89 5.47
C THR A 4 -6.67 -8.03 4.89
N ALA A 5 -7.18 -7.05 5.66
CA ALA A 5 -8.21 -6.12 5.19
C ALA A 5 -7.71 -5.30 3.99
N VAL A 6 -6.48 -4.79 4.09
CA VAL A 6 -5.85 -4.00 3.02
C VAL A 6 -5.65 -4.84 1.76
N ARG A 7 -5.22 -6.10 1.91
CA ARG A 7 -5.06 -7.02 0.78
C ARG A 7 -6.39 -7.33 0.10
N ARG A 8 -7.45 -7.60 0.87
CA ARG A 8 -8.80 -7.80 0.35
C ARG A 8 -9.30 -6.58 -0.43
N ALA A 9 -9.16 -5.38 0.15
CA ALA A 9 -9.53 -4.14 -0.53
C ALA A 9 -8.77 -3.95 -1.85
N ALA A 10 -7.48 -4.31 -1.88
CA ALA A 10 -6.66 -4.26 -3.10
C ALA A 10 -7.08 -5.32 -4.13
N ASP A 11 -7.45 -6.52 -3.70
CA ASP A 11 -7.92 -7.61 -4.55
C ASP A 11 -9.25 -7.28 -5.24
N GLU A 12 -10.13 -6.57 -4.53
CA GLU A 12 -11.45 -6.17 -5.03
C GLU A 12 -11.40 -4.88 -5.87
N SER A 13 -10.23 -4.22 -5.97
CA SER A 13 -10.07 -2.94 -6.67
C SER A 13 -9.36 -3.09 -8.00
N ALA A 14 -9.75 -2.24 -8.96
CA ALA A 14 -9.05 -2.11 -10.25
C ALA A 14 -8.30 -0.78 -10.37
N THR A 15 -8.47 0.14 -9.43
CA THR A 15 -7.80 1.45 -9.46
C THR A 15 -7.44 1.93 -8.06
N THR A 16 -6.50 2.88 -7.99
CA THR A 16 -6.14 3.55 -6.73
C THR A 16 -7.35 4.18 -6.06
N ASN A 17 -8.24 4.84 -6.81
CA ASN A 17 -9.38 5.53 -6.23
C ASN A 17 -10.36 4.53 -5.59
N GLU A 18 -10.68 3.45 -6.29
CA GLU A 18 -11.52 2.38 -5.75
C GLU A 18 -10.91 1.74 -4.49
N PHE A 19 -9.60 1.51 -4.51
CA PHE A 19 -8.89 0.97 -3.37
C PHE A 19 -9.01 1.88 -2.15
N LEU A 20 -8.80 3.18 -2.33
CA LEU A 20 -8.91 4.15 -1.24
C LEU A 20 -10.33 4.26 -0.71
N ASP A 21 -11.33 4.16 -1.58
CA ASP A 21 -12.73 4.20 -1.20
C ASP A 21 -13.11 2.98 -0.34
N ARG A 22 -12.68 1.78 -0.76
CA ARG A 22 -12.88 0.55 0.01
C ARG A 22 -12.22 0.58 1.38
N LEU A 23 -11.00 1.10 1.48
CA LEU A 23 -10.33 1.25 2.78
C LEU A 23 -11.12 2.14 3.73
N ARG A 24 -11.69 3.24 3.23
CA ARG A 24 -12.53 4.15 4.05
C ARG A 24 -13.84 3.48 4.48
N GLY A 25 -14.40 2.60 3.65
CA GLY A 25 -15.57 1.80 3.99
C GLY A 25 -15.32 0.78 5.11
N GLU A 26 -14.08 0.34 5.30
CA GLU A 26 -13.63 -0.55 6.38
C GLU A 26 -13.23 0.22 7.66
N GLU A 27 -13.67 1.47 7.80
CA GLU A 27 -13.34 2.37 8.93
C GLU A 27 -11.83 2.61 9.13
N LEU A 28 -11.04 2.41 8.08
CA LEU A 28 -9.60 2.66 8.10
C LEU A 28 -9.30 4.10 7.71
N LEU A 29 -8.41 4.73 8.47
CA LEU A 29 -7.85 6.03 8.14
C LEU A 29 -6.79 5.87 7.06
N VAL A 30 -6.87 6.69 6.01
CA VAL A 30 -5.91 6.64 4.90
C VAL A 30 -5.22 7.99 4.72
N LYS A 31 -3.89 7.98 4.79
CA LYS A 31 -3.03 9.13 4.56
C LYS A 31 -2.25 8.95 3.27
N LEU A 32 -2.48 9.84 2.32
CA LEU A 32 -1.80 9.82 1.03
C LEU A 32 -0.49 10.58 1.09
N ARG A 33 0.51 10.04 0.41
CA ARG A 33 1.75 10.74 0.10
C ARG A 33 1.70 11.16 -1.36
N TYR A 34 1.82 12.47 -1.59
CA TYR A 34 1.88 13.03 -2.93
C TYR A 34 3.32 13.23 -3.39
N SER A 35 3.52 13.22 -4.70
CA SER A 35 4.79 13.59 -5.33
C SER A 35 5.05 15.07 -5.12
N GLN A 36 6.31 15.41 -4.88
CA GLN A 36 6.77 16.80 -4.82
C GLN A 36 7.07 17.37 -6.21
N ILE A 37 7.21 16.50 -7.23
CA ILE A 37 7.60 16.86 -8.59
C ILE A 37 6.38 16.92 -9.51
N VAL A 38 5.47 15.95 -9.37
CA VAL A 38 4.28 15.82 -10.23
C VAL A 38 3.05 16.13 -9.41
N HIS A 39 2.42 17.27 -9.65
CA HIS A 39 1.22 17.68 -8.92
C HIS A 39 0.10 16.64 -9.05
N GLY A 40 -0.49 16.26 -7.91
CA GLY A 40 -1.58 15.29 -7.85
C GLY A 40 -1.17 13.82 -7.99
N GLN A 41 0.10 13.52 -8.29
CA GLN A 41 0.54 12.13 -8.34
C GLN A 41 0.71 11.58 -6.92
N ILE A 42 0.00 10.49 -6.60
CA ILE A 42 0.19 9.76 -5.36
C ILE A 42 1.42 8.85 -5.51
N THR A 43 2.37 8.94 -4.57
CA THR A 43 3.61 8.14 -4.51
C THR A 43 3.57 7.06 -3.44
N GLY A 44 2.66 7.16 -2.48
CA GLY A 44 2.46 6.14 -1.45
C GLY A 44 1.26 6.44 -0.57
N TYR A 45 1.01 5.54 0.37
CA TYR A 45 -0.05 5.69 1.35
C TYR A 45 0.35 5.05 2.68
N ALA A 46 -0.29 5.52 3.75
CA ALA A 46 -0.26 4.90 5.07
C ALA A 46 -1.69 4.70 5.57
N ILE A 47 -1.89 3.64 6.35
CA ILE A 47 -3.18 3.25 6.89
C ILE A 47 -3.10 3.16 8.40
N ALA A 48 -4.14 3.59 9.08
CA ALA A 48 -4.30 3.39 10.52
C ALA A 48 -5.72 2.91 10.82
N PHE A 49 -5.89 2.27 11.97
CA PHE A 49 -7.23 2.13 12.54
C PHE A 49 -7.69 3.48 13.08
N ALA A 50 -9.00 3.72 13.07
CA ALA A 50 -9.56 4.81 13.85
C ALA A 50 -9.19 4.62 15.34
N PRO A 51 -8.75 5.68 16.03
CA PRO A 51 -8.49 5.59 17.46
C PRO A 51 -9.79 5.29 18.22
N GLU A 52 -9.69 4.58 19.35
CA GLU A 52 -10.85 4.26 20.19
C GLU A 52 -11.36 5.51 20.94
N HIS A 53 -10.47 6.45 21.23
CA HIS A 53 -10.78 7.68 21.97
C HIS A 53 -10.45 8.94 21.17
N ASP A 54 -11.31 9.95 21.30
CA ASP A 54 -11.04 11.30 20.78
C ASP A 54 -9.76 11.88 21.40
N GLY A 55 -8.81 12.26 20.55
CA GLY A 55 -7.53 12.86 20.95
C GLY A 55 -6.34 11.89 21.00
N GLU A 56 -6.55 10.59 20.79
CA GLU A 56 -5.45 9.63 20.62
C GLU A 56 -4.87 9.72 19.20
N GLU A 57 -3.53 9.68 19.10
CA GLU A 57 -2.86 9.69 17.79
C GLU A 57 -2.94 8.31 17.12
N PRO A 58 -3.51 8.20 15.91
CA PRO A 58 -3.60 6.93 15.22
C PRO A 58 -2.22 6.41 14.83
N THR A 59 -2.01 5.10 14.99
CA THR A 59 -0.76 4.46 14.58
C THR A 59 -0.76 4.21 13.07
N TRP A 60 0.11 4.93 12.36
CA TRP A 60 0.21 4.86 10.90
C TRP A 60 1.14 3.76 10.41
N TYR A 61 0.62 2.92 9.51
CA TYR A 61 1.37 1.86 8.83
C TYR A 61 1.50 2.15 7.34
N PRO A 62 2.70 2.40 6.81
CA PRO A 62 2.93 2.50 5.37
C PRO A 62 2.50 1.21 4.66
N GLY A 63 1.90 1.31 3.47
CA GLY A 63 1.50 0.13 2.69
C GLY A 63 2.64 -0.86 2.46
N SER A 64 3.82 -0.36 2.10
CA SER A 64 5.05 -1.16 1.93
C SER A 64 5.55 -1.82 3.22
N ARG A 65 5.21 -1.27 4.40
CA ARG A 65 5.56 -1.86 5.70
C ARG A 65 4.62 -3.00 6.08
N LEU A 66 3.40 -3.00 5.53
CA LEU A 66 2.45 -4.11 5.72
C LEU A 66 2.86 -5.32 4.88
N ALA A 67 3.19 -5.09 3.61
CA ALA A 67 3.81 -6.05 2.70
C ALA A 67 4.33 -5.32 1.44
N ASP A 68 5.34 -5.89 0.75
CA ASP A 68 5.90 -5.27 -0.47
C ASP A 68 4.86 -5.15 -1.59
N ASP A 69 4.02 -6.16 -1.76
CA ASP A 69 2.95 -6.20 -2.76
C ASP A 69 1.84 -5.18 -2.49
N LEU A 70 1.76 -4.67 -1.26
CA LEU A 70 0.86 -3.60 -0.85
C LEU A 70 1.50 -2.20 -0.99
N SER A 71 2.67 -2.08 -1.61
CA SER A 71 3.14 -0.78 -2.05
C SER A 71 2.28 -0.24 -3.20
N LEU A 72 2.03 1.08 -3.21
CA LEU A 72 1.18 1.69 -4.23
C LEU A 72 1.71 1.44 -5.66
N SER A 73 3.03 1.39 -5.84
CA SER A 73 3.65 1.08 -7.12
C SER A 73 3.32 -0.34 -7.59
N ARG A 74 3.43 -1.35 -6.71
CA ARG A 74 3.08 -2.75 -7.03
C ARG A 74 1.60 -2.92 -7.31
N LEU A 75 0.73 -2.30 -6.51
CA LEU A 75 -0.71 -2.30 -6.74
C LEU A 75 -1.06 -1.69 -8.10
N ARG A 76 -0.47 -0.54 -8.44
CA ARG A 76 -0.67 0.10 -9.74
C ARG A 76 -0.19 -0.77 -10.91
N GLN A 77 0.95 -1.45 -10.77
CA GLN A 77 1.43 -2.41 -11.78
C GLN A 77 0.42 -3.54 -11.98
N ARG A 78 -0.05 -4.14 -10.88
CA ARG A 78 -1.06 -5.21 -10.91
C ARG A 78 -2.34 -4.77 -11.62
N TRP A 79 -2.83 -3.56 -11.32
CA TRP A 79 -4.05 -3.03 -11.93
C TRP A 79 -3.86 -2.62 -13.39
N ALA A 80 -2.66 -2.18 -13.77
CA ALA A 80 -2.33 -1.78 -15.13
C ALA A 80 -2.15 -2.98 -16.08
N THR A 81 -1.83 -4.16 -15.56
CA THR A 81 -1.75 -5.38 -16.37
C THR A 81 -3.15 -5.98 -16.55
N PRO A 82 -3.72 -6.03 -17.77
CA PRO A 82 -4.90 -6.83 -18.02
C PRO A 82 -4.53 -8.30 -17.76
N LEU A 83 -5.18 -8.90 -16.76
CA LEU A 83 -4.97 -10.27 -16.25
C LEU A 83 -4.67 -11.31 -17.36
N ALA A 84 -3.40 -11.47 -17.72
CA ALA A 84 -2.88 -12.66 -18.35
C ALA A 84 -2.10 -13.43 -17.29
N HIS A 85 -2.83 -14.22 -16.51
CA HIS A 85 -2.36 -15.31 -15.65
C HIS A 85 -1.35 -14.94 -14.54
N ARG A 86 -1.83 -15.16 -13.32
CA ARG A 86 -1.04 -15.27 -12.09
C ARG A 86 -0.05 -16.42 -12.23
N GLU A 87 1.21 -16.10 -12.47
CA GLU A 87 2.33 -16.94 -12.02
C GLU A 87 2.88 -16.30 -10.73
N PRO A 88 3.05 -17.06 -9.63
CA PRO A 88 3.71 -16.56 -8.44
C PRO A 88 5.23 -16.57 -8.69
N THR A 89 5.75 -15.56 -9.38
CA THR A 89 7.19 -15.27 -9.29
C THR A 89 7.41 -14.58 -7.96
N ALA A 90 7.64 -15.40 -6.93
CA ALA A 90 8.43 -15.03 -5.78
C ALA A 90 9.82 -14.66 -6.29
N ASP A 91 9.99 -13.43 -6.79
CA ASP A 91 11.29 -12.87 -7.12
C ASP A 91 11.16 -11.34 -7.27
N HIS A 92 11.42 -10.62 -6.17
CA HIS A 92 12.23 -9.40 -6.16
C HIS A 92 12.17 -8.81 -4.76
N GLY A 93 13.27 -9.00 -4.03
CA GLY A 93 13.42 -8.52 -2.66
C GLY A 93 14.40 -9.31 -1.80
N GLU A 94 15.22 -10.21 -2.37
CA GLU A 94 16.48 -10.56 -1.72
C GLU A 94 17.38 -9.32 -1.76
N LEU A 95 17.23 -8.49 -0.73
CA LEU A 95 18.28 -7.56 -0.34
C LEU A 95 19.45 -8.44 0.09
N THR A 96 20.41 -8.65 -0.81
CA THR A 96 21.68 -9.23 -0.44
C THR A 96 22.32 -8.34 0.63
N PRO A 97 22.80 -8.90 1.76
CA PRO A 97 23.35 -8.12 2.86
C PRO A 97 24.68 -7.39 2.55
N GLU A 98 25.22 -7.51 1.33
CA GLU A 98 26.54 -6.97 0.96
C GLU A 98 26.60 -5.45 0.72
N GLU A 99 25.49 -4.75 0.47
CA GLU A 99 25.52 -3.30 0.15
C GLU A 99 25.42 -2.36 1.37
N ARG A 100 25.64 -2.85 2.61
CA ARG A 100 25.64 -2.01 3.83
C ARG A 100 27.03 -1.58 4.32
N GLN A 101 28.12 -1.88 3.61
CA GLN A 101 29.48 -1.59 4.08
C GLN A 101 30.41 -0.92 3.05
N ALA A 102 29.93 0.12 2.38
CA ALA A 102 30.82 1.09 1.76
C ALA A 102 30.18 2.48 1.80
N PHE A 103 30.45 3.22 2.88
CA PHE A 103 31.09 4.55 2.89
C PHE A 103 31.32 4.99 4.34
#